data_AF-A0A093RQQ2-F1
#
_entry.id   AF-A0A093RQQ2-F1
#
_cell.length_a   1.000
_cell.length_b   1.000
_cell.length_c   1.000
_cell.angle_alpha   90.00
_cell.angle_beta   90.00
_cell.angle_gamma   90.00
#
_symmetry.space_group_name_H-M   'P 1'
#
loop_
_entity.id
_entity.type
_entity.pdbx_description
1 polymer ?
#
loop_
_entity_poly.entity_id
_entity_poly.type
_entity_poly.pdbx_seq_one_letter_code
_entity_poly.pdbx_strand_id
1 'polypeptide(L)'
;LMKEATKEVHEQAENTPFMKNFQKGQVSLHEFKLVTASLYFIYSALEEETERNKDNPVYAPVHFPAELHRKAALEKDLEYFYGSNWREEIPCLEATQKYVERLHYVGKNHPELLVAHAYTRYLGDLSGGQVLKKIAQKALQLPSTGEGLAFFTFDGVSNATKFKQLYRSRMNALEMDLATKKRVLEEAKKSFLLNIQVFEALQELVSKGQENGYPMQPKAELRTRSVNKSHEHGPAPGKESERTNRRHTDMMPTTPLVRWILAIGFLATTVAVALFAM
;
A
#
# COMPACT_ATOMS: atom_id res chain seq x y z
N LEU A 1 -8.36 21.66 7.52
CA LEU A 1 -8.08 21.28 8.92
C LEU A 1 -7.26 19.99 9.00
N MET A 2 -7.81 18.83 8.61
CA MET A 2 -7.11 17.53 8.66
C MET A 2 -5.69 17.56 8.08
N LYS A 3 -5.54 17.99 6.83
CA LYS A 3 -4.23 18.07 6.13
C LYS A 3 -3.17 18.85 6.91
N GLU A 4 -3.56 19.98 7.52
CA GLU A 4 -2.63 20.82 8.28
C GLU A 4 -2.31 20.17 9.62
N ALA A 5 -3.33 19.69 10.33
CA ALA A 5 -3.18 19.07 11.64
C ALA A 5 -2.33 17.79 11.62
N THR A 6 -2.30 17.07 10.50
CA THR A 6 -1.54 15.82 10.35
C THR A 6 -0.22 16.01 9.60
N LYS A 7 0.16 17.24 9.23
CA LYS A 7 1.34 17.48 8.37
C LYS A 7 2.63 16.95 9.00
N GLU A 8 2.89 17.28 10.26
CA GLU A 8 4.10 16.89 10.98
C GLU A 8 4.19 15.37 11.18
N VAL A 9 3.09 14.74 11.63
CA VAL A 9 3.06 13.28 11.83
C VAL A 9 3.07 12.49 10.53
N HIS A 10 2.57 13.07 9.43
CA HIS A 10 2.72 12.50 8.09
C HIS A 10 4.20 12.49 7.67
N GLU A 11 4.89 13.62 7.84
CA GLU A 11 6.33 13.71 7.55
C GLU A 11 7.13 12.73 8.42
N GLN A 12 6.80 12.58 9.70
CA GLN A 12 7.41 11.57 10.58
C GLN A 12 7.18 10.15 10.05
N ALA A 13 5.95 9.81 9.63
CA ALA A 13 5.62 8.49 9.10
C ALA A 13 6.42 8.14 7.84
N GLU A 14 6.52 9.07 6.89
CA GLU A 14 7.33 8.89 5.67
C GLU A 14 8.82 8.76 5.97
N ASN A 15 9.29 9.35 7.08
CA ASN A 15 10.69 9.35 7.47
C ASN A 15 11.10 8.20 8.40
N THR A 16 10.18 7.30 8.75
CA THR A 16 10.52 6.07 9.49
C THR A 16 11.55 5.24 8.71
N PRO A 17 12.46 4.51 9.38
CA PRO A 17 13.48 3.71 8.70
C PRO A 17 12.89 2.73 7.68
N PHE A 18 11.81 2.03 8.07
CA PHE A 18 11.09 1.11 7.18
C PHE A 18 10.62 1.80 5.90
N MET A 19 9.94 2.96 6.02
CA MET A 19 9.45 3.69 4.85
C MET A 19 10.56 4.29 4.01
N LYS A 20 11.64 4.79 4.61
CA LYS A 20 12.83 5.26 3.88
C LYS A 20 13.47 4.13 3.06
N ASN A 21 13.61 2.95 3.65
CA ASN A 21 14.16 1.77 2.96
C ASN A 21 13.22 1.35 1.82
N PHE A 22 11.91 1.29 2.08
CA PHE A 22 10.91 1.01 1.05
C PHE A 22 11.01 2.01 -0.11
N GLN A 23 11.02 3.32 0.16
CA GLN A 23 11.09 4.37 -0.87
C GLN A 23 12.37 4.29 -1.73
N LYS A 24 13.47 3.79 -1.16
CA LYS A 24 14.72 3.53 -1.88
C LYS A 24 14.70 2.22 -2.69
N GLY A 25 13.61 1.46 -2.64
CA GLY A 25 13.50 0.14 -3.24
C GLY A 25 14.30 -0.93 -2.49
N GLN A 26 14.67 -0.66 -1.24
CA GLN A 26 15.40 -1.57 -0.35
C GLN A 26 14.42 -2.34 0.54
N VAL A 27 13.41 -2.94 -0.08
CA VAL A 27 12.41 -3.79 0.59
C VAL A 27 12.56 -5.21 0.09
N SER A 28 12.73 -6.15 1.01
CA SER A 28 12.75 -7.59 0.73
C SER A 28 11.33 -8.14 0.60
N LEU A 29 11.21 -9.31 -0.02
CA LEU A 29 9.92 -10.00 -0.10
C LEU A 29 9.37 -10.33 1.29
N HIS A 30 10.24 -10.70 2.24
CA HIS A 30 9.84 -11.00 3.61
C HIS A 30 9.25 -9.77 4.30
N GLU A 31 9.91 -8.61 4.22
CA GLU A 31 9.39 -7.34 4.75
C GLU A 31 8.05 -6.96 4.12
N PHE A 32 7.94 -7.13 2.80
CA PHE A 32 6.72 -6.82 2.08
C PHE A 32 5.55 -7.73 2.50
N LYS A 33 5.82 -9.01 2.74
CA LYS A 33 4.84 -9.97 3.29
C LYS A 33 4.37 -9.55 4.70
N LEU A 34 5.28 -9.16 5.58
CA LEU A 34 4.96 -8.73 6.95
C LEU A 34 4.09 -7.47 6.99
N VAL A 35 4.42 -6.46 6.17
CA VAL A 35 3.59 -5.24 6.11
C VAL A 35 2.22 -5.53 5.47
N THR A 36 2.16 -6.39 4.45
CA THR A 36 0.89 -6.81 3.84
C THR A 36 -0.01 -7.53 4.84
N ALA A 37 0.55 -8.44 5.65
CA ALA A 37 -0.17 -9.09 6.74
C ALA A 37 -0.70 -8.08 7.78
N SER A 38 0.13 -7.12 8.19
CA SER A 38 -0.29 -6.08 9.14
C SER A 38 -1.43 -5.21 8.58
N LEU A 39 -1.34 -4.84 7.30
CA LEU A 39 -2.41 -4.12 6.60
C LEU A 39 -3.70 -4.94 6.56
N TYR A 40 -3.63 -6.24 6.29
CA TYR A 40 -4.82 -7.10 6.30
C TYR A 40 -5.60 -7.02 7.62
N PHE A 41 -4.93 -7.09 8.76
CA PHE A 41 -5.59 -6.97 10.06
C PHE A 41 -6.18 -5.57 10.28
N ILE A 42 -5.40 -4.52 9.97
CA ILE A 42 -5.82 -3.12 10.13
C ILE A 42 -7.06 -2.81 9.26
N TYR A 43 -7.04 -3.17 7.97
CA TYR A 43 -8.16 -2.91 7.08
C TYR A 43 -9.35 -3.82 7.38
N SER A 44 -9.14 -5.06 7.83
CA SER A 44 -10.25 -5.90 8.28
C SER A 44 -11.00 -5.26 9.45
N ALA A 45 -10.28 -4.72 10.44
CA ALA A 45 -10.89 -4.05 11.58
C ALA A 45 -11.51 -2.70 11.19
N LEU A 46 -10.82 -1.89 10.38
CA LEU A 46 -11.38 -0.65 9.87
C LEU A 46 -12.69 -0.91 9.13
N GLU A 47 -12.69 -1.85 8.18
CA GLU A 47 -13.85 -2.13 7.32
C GLU A 47 -14.99 -2.82 8.05
N GLU A 48 -14.72 -3.61 9.09
CA GLU A 48 -15.76 -4.09 10.00
C GLU A 48 -16.47 -2.91 10.68
N GLU A 49 -15.71 -1.93 11.17
CA GLU A 49 -16.27 -0.78 11.88
C GLU A 49 -16.91 0.25 10.95
N THR A 50 -16.45 0.39 9.71
CA THR A 50 -17.13 1.22 8.70
C THR A 50 -18.46 0.59 8.27
N GLU A 51 -18.52 -0.73 8.12
CA GLU A 51 -19.77 -1.45 7.85
C GLU A 51 -20.74 -1.35 9.04
N ARG A 52 -20.25 -1.46 10.28
CA ARG A 52 -21.07 -1.27 11.49
C ARG A 52 -21.73 0.12 11.52
N ASN A 53 -21.03 1.13 11.04
CA ASN A 53 -21.45 2.54 11.10
C ASN A 53 -21.92 3.11 9.75
N LYS A 54 -22.19 2.26 8.76
CA LYS A 54 -22.50 2.70 7.39
C LYS A 54 -23.74 3.59 7.28
N ASP A 55 -24.72 3.37 8.16
CA ASP A 55 -25.98 4.14 8.21
C ASP A 55 -25.94 5.24 9.28
N ASN A 56 -24.85 5.34 10.06
CA ASN A 56 -24.71 6.35 11.11
C ASN A 56 -24.38 7.71 10.46
N PRO A 57 -25.18 8.79 10.69
CA PRO A 57 -24.97 10.09 10.03
C PRO A 57 -23.56 10.68 10.21
N VAL A 58 -22.86 10.34 11.28
CA VAL A 58 -21.49 10.81 11.56
C VAL A 58 -20.42 10.17 10.65
N TYR A 59 -20.77 9.15 9.88
CA TYR A 59 -19.85 8.43 8.97
C TYR A 59 -20.45 8.16 7.58
N ALA A 60 -21.76 7.92 7.47
CA ALA A 60 -22.44 7.52 6.23
C ALA A 60 -22.04 8.33 4.98
N PRO A 61 -21.87 9.67 5.03
CA PRO A 61 -21.45 10.45 3.85
C PRO A 61 -20.10 10.05 3.24
N VAL A 62 -19.22 9.40 4.01
CA VAL A 62 -17.88 8.96 3.57
C VAL A 62 -17.77 7.45 3.39
N HIS A 63 -18.89 6.71 3.43
CA HIS A 63 -18.91 5.27 3.20
C HIS A 63 -18.87 4.95 1.69
N PHE A 64 -17.71 4.47 1.21
CA PHE A 64 -17.45 4.14 -0.19
C PHE A 64 -16.85 2.73 -0.33
N PRO A 65 -17.62 1.66 -0.03
CA PRO A 65 -17.08 0.31 0.05
C PRO A 65 -16.58 -0.21 -1.29
N ALA A 66 -17.33 0.03 -2.39
CA ALA A 66 -16.96 -0.44 -3.72
C ALA A 66 -15.65 0.18 -4.23
N GLU A 67 -15.40 1.43 -3.86
CA GLU A 67 -14.24 2.19 -4.31
C GLU A 67 -13.04 2.00 -3.40
N LEU A 68 -13.24 1.92 -2.07
CA LEU A 68 -12.15 2.05 -1.09
C LEU A 68 -11.83 0.79 -0.30
N HIS A 69 -12.76 -0.16 -0.10
CA HIS A 69 -12.45 -1.32 0.74
C HIS A 69 -11.31 -2.16 0.14
N ARG A 70 -10.37 -2.54 0.99
CA ARG A 70 -9.09 -3.18 0.68
C ARG A 70 -9.01 -4.60 1.20
N LYS A 71 -9.85 -5.03 2.16
CA LYS A 71 -9.75 -6.38 2.75
C LYS A 71 -9.71 -7.47 1.68
N ALA A 72 -10.65 -7.48 0.74
CA ALA A 72 -10.70 -8.49 -0.32
C ALA A 72 -9.46 -8.45 -1.25
N ALA A 73 -8.86 -7.28 -1.45
CA ALA A 73 -7.63 -7.14 -2.21
C ALA A 73 -6.42 -7.67 -1.43
N LEU A 74 -6.36 -7.40 -0.13
CA LEU A 74 -5.33 -7.92 0.78
C LEU A 74 -5.41 -9.44 0.92
N GLU A 75 -6.60 -10.03 0.92
CA GLU A 75 -6.78 -11.49 0.92
C GLU A 75 -6.16 -12.14 -0.33
N LYS A 76 -6.33 -11.52 -1.51
CA LYS A 76 -5.69 -11.99 -2.76
C LYS A 76 -4.17 -11.87 -2.70
N ASP A 77 -3.66 -10.76 -2.19
CA ASP A 77 -2.21 -10.54 -2.05
C ASP A 77 -1.60 -11.55 -1.07
N LEU A 78 -2.27 -11.82 0.05
CA LEU A 78 -1.81 -12.80 1.03
C LEU A 78 -1.85 -14.23 0.48
N GLU A 79 -2.91 -14.61 -0.23
CA GLU A 79 -2.95 -15.91 -0.91
C GLU A 79 -1.83 -16.05 -1.94
N TYR A 80 -1.51 -14.98 -2.68
CA TYR A 80 -0.38 -14.98 -3.61
C TYR A 80 0.97 -15.21 -2.91
N PHE A 81 1.19 -14.58 -1.75
CA PHE A 81 2.48 -14.63 -1.05
C PHE A 81 2.67 -15.81 -0.09
N TYR A 82 1.59 -16.32 0.51
CA TYR A 82 1.61 -17.37 1.53
C TYR A 82 0.89 -18.66 1.08
N GLY A 83 0.19 -18.64 -0.05
CA GLY A 83 -0.57 -19.80 -0.55
C GLY A 83 -1.95 -19.92 0.12
N SER A 84 -2.62 -21.06 -0.09
CA SER A 84 -4.01 -21.26 0.34
C SER A 84 -4.23 -21.20 1.85
N ASN A 85 -3.21 -21.51 2.65
CA ASN A 85 -3.25 -21.55 4.11
C ASN A 85 -2.71 -20.25 4.74
N TRP A 86 -2.80 -19.14 4.01
CA TRP A 86 -2.22 -17.87 4.44
C TRP A 86 -2.80 -17.39 5.78
N ARG A 87 -4.05 -17.72 6.11
CA ARG A 87 -4.73 -17.27 7.32
C ARG A 87 -4.05 -17.78 8.60
N GLU A 88 -3.53 -19.00 8.54
CA GLU A 88 -2.82 -19.65 9.64
C GLU A 88 -1.34 -19.22 9.72
N GLU A 89 -0.78 -18.68 8.63
CA GLU A 89 0.65 -18.35 8.53
C GLU A 89 0.98 -16.87 8.79
N ILE A 90 0.03 -15.95 8.58
CA ILE A 90 0.31 -14.53 8.71
C ILE A 90 0.52 -14.10 10.18
N PRO A 91 1.60 -13.37 10.50
CA PRO A 91 1.81 -12.89 11.85
C PRO A 91 0.99 -11.63 12.14
N CYS A 92 0.43 -11.55 13.35
CA CYS A 92 -0.12 -10.30 13.88
C CYS A 92 0.84 -9.75 14.94
N LEU A 93 1.53 -8.65 14.61
CA LEU A 93 2.43 -7.95 15.52
C LEU A 93 1.64 -7.27 16.65
N GLU A 94 2.25 -7.11 17.83
CA GLU A 94 1.62 -6.40 18.94
C GLU A 94 1.22 -4.95 18.57
N ALA A 95 2.05 -4.25 17.80
CA ALA A 95 1.73 -2.91 17.30
C ALA A 95 0.50 -2.91 16.36
N THR A 96 0.38 -3.95 15.51
CA THR A 96 -0.77 -4.13 14.63
C THR A 96 -2.03 -4.42 15.45
N GLN A 97 -1.94 -5.27 16.46
CA GLN A 97 -3.02 -5.60 17.38
C GLN A 97 -3.53 -4.35 18.13
N LYS A 98 -2.63 -3.50 18.63
CA LYS A 98 -2.98 -2.22 19.27
C LYS A 98 -3.74 -1.29 18.32
N TYR A 99 -3.38 -1.27 17.03
CA TYR A 99 -4.11 -0.49 16.05
C TYR A 99 -5.51 -1.07 15.82
N VAL A 100 -5.63 -2.39 15.61
CA VAL A 100 -6.91 -3.09 15.49
C VAL A 100 -7.83 -2.81 16.68
N GLU A 101 -7.31 -2.90 17.90
CA GLU A 101 -8.04 -2.59 19.13
C GLU A 101 -8.55 -1.14 19.15
N ARG A 102 -7.73 -0.18 18.71
CA ARG A 102 -8.16 1.23 18.62
C ARG A 102 -9.28 1.41 17.60
N LEU A 103 -9.21 0.74 16.45
CA LEU A 103 -10.25 0.80 15.42
C LEU A 103 -11.58 0.28 15.96
N HIS A 104 -11.59 -0.90 16.58
CA HIS A 104 -12.79 -1.44 17.23
C HIS A 104 -13.32 -0.54 18.34
N TYR A 105 -12.44 0.02 19.17
CA TYR A 105 -12.85 0.95 20.22
C TYR A 105 -13.54 2.19 19.64
N VAL A 106 -12.95 2.79 18.60
CA VAL A 106 -13.51 3.97 17.93
C VAL A 106 -14.85 3.64 17.27
N GLY A 107 -14.89 2.58 16.46
CA GLY A 107 -16.11 2.20 15.75
C GLY A 107 -17.30 1.88 16.66
N LYS A 108 -17.04 1.30 17.84
CA LYS A 108 -18.09 0.93 18.80
C LYS A 108 -18.51 2.07 19.73
N ASN A 109 -17.57 2.91 20.15
CA ASN A 109 -17.80 3.86 21.26
C ASN A 109 -17.75 5.34 20.84
N HIS A 110 -17.05 5.65 19.74
CA HIS A 110 -16.85 7.03 19.27
C HIS A 110 -16.88 7.09 17.72
N PRO A 111 -17.98 6.65 17.08
CA PRO A 111 -18.05 6.50 15.63
C PRO A 111 -17.82 7.80 14.86
N GLU A 112 -18.05 8.97 15.47
CA GLU A 112 -17.73 10.28 14.91
C GLU A 112 -16.22 10.48 14.66
N LEU A 113 -15.36 9.69 15.31
CA LEU A 113 -13.92 9.71 15.12
C LEU A 113 -13.44 8.72 14.04
N LEU A 114 -14.31 7.82 13.56
CA LEU A 114 -13.94 6.79 12.58
C LEU A 114 -13.45 7.39 11.26
N VAL A 115 -14.01 8.54 10.87
CA VAL A 115 -13.58 9.30 9.68
C VAL A 115 -12.08 9.66 9.74
N ALA A 116 -11.50 9.83 10.93
CA ALA A 116 -10.08 10.13 11.08
C ALA A 116 -9.19 8.97 10.61
N HIS A 117 -9.57 7.73 10.92
CA HIS A 117 -8.85 6.53 10.49
C HIS A 117 -9.02 6.26 9.01
N ALA A 118 -10.26 6.33 8.51
CA ALA A 118 -10.57 6.18 7.10
C ALA A 118 -9.84 7.24 6.24
N TYR A 119 -9.80 8.49 6.71
CA TYR A 119 -9.04 9.56 6.07
C TYR A 119 -7.54 9.22 5.96
N THR A 120 -6.92 8.86 7.09
CA THR A 120 -5.47 8.61 7.14
C THR A 120 -5.06 7.45 6.22
N ARG A 121 -5.86 6.38 6.19
CA ARG A 121 -5.58 5.19 5.38
C ARG A 121 -5.90 5.42 3.90
N TYR A 122 -7.18 5.59 3.55
CA TYR A 122 -7.61 5.55 2.14
C TYR A 122 -7.03 6.68 1.29
N LEU A 123 -6.91 7.91 1.82
CA LEU A 123 -6.32 9.01 1.05
C LEU A 123 -4.80 8.89 0.94
N GLY A 124 -4.16 8.22 1.90
CA GLY A 124 -2.75 7.82 1.79
C GLY A 124 -2.54 6.84 0.64
N ASP A 125 -3.39 5.81 0.53
CA ASP A 125 -3.30 4.79 -0.51
C ASP A 125 -3.53 5.35 -1.92
N LEU A 126 -4.50 6.27 -2.06
CA LEU A 126 -4.78 7.01 -3.30
C LEU A 126 -3.76 8.13 -3.59
N SER A 127 -2.74 8.30 -2.74
CA SER A 127 -1.67 9.28 -2.91
C SER A 127 -0.31 8.58 -2.97
N GLY A 128 0.38 8.44 -1.85
CA GLY A 128 1.70 7.80 -1.77
C GLY A 128 1.67 6.32 -2.14
N GLY A 129 0.56 5.63 -1.87
CA GLY A 129 0.39 4.21 -2.20
C GLY A 129 0.64 3.89 -3.68
N GLN A 130 0.28 4.79 -4.60
CA GLN A 130 0.52 4.59 -6.03
C GLN A 130 2.00 4.65 -6.43
N VAL A 131 2.80 5.42 -5.67
CA VAL A 131 4.26 5.44 -5.82
C VAL A 131 4.86 4.16 -5.23
N LEU A 132 4.41 3.77 -4.03
CA LEU A 132 4.86 2.54 -3.37
C LEU A 132 4.56 1.29 -4.19
N LYS A 133 3.42 1.23 -4.88
CA LYS A 133 3.08 0.16 -5.85
C LYS A 133 4.19 -0.04 -6.88
N LYS A 134 4.63 1.04 -7.53
CA LYS A 134 5.66 1.00 -8.57
C LYS A 134 7.02 0.57 -8.01
N ILE A 135 7.33 1.03 -6.80
CA ILE A 135 8.58 0.68 -6.12
C ILE A 135 8.58 -0.81 -5.74
N ALA A 136 7.50 -1.30 -5.12
CA ALA A 136 7.34 -2.71 -4.77
C ALA A 136 7.43 -3.61 -6.01
N GLN A 137 6.70 -3.26 -7.08
CA GLN A 137 6.73 -4.01 -8.32
C GLN A 137 8.15 -4.17 -8.87
N LYS A 138 8.92 -3.07 -8.89
CA LYS A 138 10.29 -3.08 -9.39
C LYS A 138 11.25 -3.81 -8.45
N ALA A 139 11.20 -3.51 -7.14
CA ALA A 139 12.13 -4.06 -6.15
C ALA A 139 11.97 -5.58 -6.01
N LEU A 140 10.72 -6.06 -6.03
CA LEU A 140 10.37 -7.47 -5.84
C LEU A 140 10.19 -8.23 -7.15
N GLN A 141 10.34 -7.56 -8.31
CA GLN A 141 10.15 -8.13 -9.64
C GLN A 141 8.77 -8.80 -9.80
N LEU A 142 7.72 -8.17 -9.27
CA LEU A 142 6.34 -8.65 -9.37
C LEU A 142 5.82 -8.49 -10.79
N PRO A 143 4.91 -9.38 -11.23
CA PRO A 143 4.45 -9.39 -12.61
C PRO A 143 3.67 -8.12 -12.98
N SER A 144 3.68 -7.78 -14.27
CA SER A 144 2.96 -6.61 -14.80
C SER A 144 1.44 -6.76 -14.78
N THR A 145 0.94 -7.99 -14.67
CA THR A 145 -0.46 -8.37 -14.52
C THR A 145 -1.06 -7.95 -13.18
N GLY A 146 -0.23 -7.63 -12.17
CA GLY A 146 -0.65 -7.00 -10.92
C GLY A 146 -0.87 -7.94 -9.74
N GLU A 147 -0.63 -9.25 -9.89
CA GLU A 147 -0.66 -10.18 -8.74
C GLU A 147 0.36 -9.77 -7.66
N GLY A 148 -0.06 -9.89 -6.39
CA GLY A 148 0.72 -9.45 -5.23
C GLY A 148 0.70 -7.93 -4.99
N LEU A 149 -0.08 -7.17 -5.77
CA LEU A 149 -0.25 -5.72 -5.64
C LEU A 149 -1.73 -5.29 -5.77
N ALA A 150 -2.67 -6.19 -5.47
CA ALA A 150 -4.10 -5.92 -5.53
C ALA A 150 -4.49 -4.80 -4.56
N PHE A 151 -3.90 -4.74 -3.36
CA PHE A 151 -4.12 -3.69 -2.36
C PHE A 151 -4.00 -2.27 -2.94
N PHE A 152 -2.99 -2.07 -3.79
CA PHE A 152 -2.69 -0.77 -4.40
C PHE A 152 -3.56 -0.45 -5.63
N THR A 153 -4.45 -1.35 -6.03
CA THR A 153 -5.27 -1.23 -7.24
C THR A 153 -6.72 -0.90 -6.88
N PHE A 154 -7.24 0.20 -7.40
CA PHE A 154 -8.56 0.73 -7.05
C PHE A 154 -9.49 0.70 -8.26
N ASP A 155 -10.06 -0.47 -8.58
CA ASP A 155 -10.90 -0.64 -9.78
C ASP A 155 -12.17 0.23 -9.75
N GLY A 156 -12.71 0.49 -8.55
CA GLY A 156 -13.83 1.42 -8.36
C GLY A 156 -13.46 2.90 -8.47
N VAL A 157 -12.17 3.26 -8.61
CA VAL A 157 -11.69 4.64 -8.68
C VAL A 157 -11.02 4.92 -10.02
N SER A 158 -11.79 5.46 -10.98
CA SER A 158 -11.27 5.82 -12.30
C SER A 158 -10.27 6.97 -12.30
N ASN A 159 -10.36 7.90 -11.34
CA ASN A 159 -9.44 9.01 -11.17
C ASN A 159 -9.21 9.34 -9.70
N ALA A 160 -8.04 8.98 -9.18
CA ALA A 160 -7.68 9.17 -7.77
C ALA A 160 -7.73 10.63 -7.33
N THR A 161 -7.37 11.59 -8.18
CA THR A 161 -7.41 13.02 -7.84
C THR A 161 -8.85 13.51 -7.64
N LYS A 162 -9.74 13.20 -8.59
CA LYS A 162 -11.17 13.55 -8.51
C LYS A 162 -11.83 12.86 -7.33
N PHE A 163 -11.53 11.58 -7.10
CA PHE A 163 -12.09 10.84 -5.96
C PHE A 163 -11.64 11.41 -4.62
N LYS A 164 -10.36 11.80 -4.46
CA LYS A 164 -9.90 12.48 -3.25
C LYS A 164 -10.56 13.85 -3.04
N GLN A 165 -10.93 14.56 -4.10
CA GLN A 165 -11.70 15.80 -4.00
C GLN A 165 -13.13 15.51 -3.54
N LEU A 166 -13.80 14.52 -4.13
CA LEU A 166 -15.11 14.04 -3.71
C LEU A 166 -15.11 13.64 -2.24
N TYR A 167 -14.18 12.79 -1.82
CA TYR A 167 -14.08 12.32 -0.44
C TYR A 167 -13.91 13.48 0.56
N ARG A 168 -13.05 14.46 0.24
CA ARG A 168 -12.90 15.67 1.08
C ARG A 168 -14.18 16.50 1.14
N SER A 169 -14.89 16.64 0.02
CA SER A 169 -16.19 17.32 0.01
C SER A 169 -17.21 16.60 0.91
N ARG A 170 -17.25 15.27 0.88
CA ARG A 170 -18.10 14.46 1.75
C ARG A 170 -17.74 14.58 3.23
N MET A 171 -16.44 14.60 3.56
CA MET A 171 -16.00 14.86 4.92
C MET A 171 -16.43 16.25 5.42
N ASN A 172 -16.39 17.27 4.56
CA ASN A 172 -16.83 18.62 4.94
C ASN A 172 -18.35 18.72 5.17
N ALA A 173 -19.13 17.77 4.64
CA ALA A 173 -20.57 17.70 4.84
C ALA A 173 -20.97 17.02 6.17
N LEU A 174 -20.01 16.44 6.91
CA LEU A 174 -20.27 15.89 8.22
C LEU A 174 -20.54 17.02 9.22
N GLU A 175 -21.73 17.02 9.81
CA GLU A 175 -22.12 17.98 10.84
C GLU A 175 -21.37 17.66 12.13
N MET A 176 -20.52 18.58 12.57
CA MET A 176 -19.69 18.44 13.77
C MET A 176 -19.55 19.78 14.48
N ASP A 177 -19.74 19.78 15.80
CA ASP A 177 -19.38 20.90 16.65
C ASP A 177 -17.85 21.06 16.74
N LEU A 178 -17.41 22.19 17.31
CA LEU A 178 -15.98 22.50 17.40
C LEU A 178 -15.21 21.49 18.27
N ALA A 179 -15.84 20.98 19.32
CA ALA A 179 -15.24 20.00 20.22
C ALA A 179 -14.97 18.66 19.51
N THR A 180 -15.94 18.18 18.74
CA THR A 180 -15.86 16.98 17.92
C THR A 180 -14.82 17.14 16.82
N LYS A 181 -14.81 18.28 16.12
CA LYS A 181 -13.75 18.58 15.12
C LYS A 181 -12.37 18.47 15.75
N LYS A 182 -12.15 19.03 16.94
CA LYS A 182 -10.87 18.92 17.65
C LYS A 182 -10.51 17.46 17.95
N ARG A 183 -11.46 16.66 18.45
CA ARG A 183 -11.27 15.23 18.73
C ARG A 183 -10.92 14.44 17.45
N VAL A 184 -11.57 14.74 16.33
CA VAL A 184 -11.26 14.12 15.02
C VAL A 184 -9.83 14.44 14.58
N LEU A 185 -9.37 15.68 14.75
CA LEU A 185 -7.98 16.06 14.43
C LEU A 185 -6.96 15.31 15.30
N GLU A 186 -7.21 15.20 16.60
CA GLU A 186 -6.33 14.44 17.49
C GLU A 186 -6.36 12.94 17.19
N GLU A 187 -7.53 12.39 16.83
CA GLU A 187 -7.63 10.99 16.42
C GLU A 187 -6.89 10.73 15.10
N ALA A 188 -6.88 11.70 14.18
CA ALA A 188 -6.13 11.59 12.94
C ALA A 188 -4.63 11.49 13.22
N LYS A 189 -4.11 12.34 14.11
CA LYS A 189 -2.71 12.26 14.57
C LYS A 189 -2.42 10.91 15.21
N LYS A 190 -3.33 10.42 16.08
CA LYS A 190 -3.21 9.10 16.70
C LYS A 190 -3.17 7.97 15.67
N SER A 191 -3.99 8.06 14.61
CA SER A 191 -3.95 7.10 13.49
C SER A 191 -2.57 7.10 12.81
N PHE A 192 -1.96 8.26 12.54
CA PHE A 192 -0.58 8.31 12.03
C PHE A 192 0.45 7.70 12.99
N LEU A 193 0.36 8.02 14.29
CA LEU A 193 1.26 7.45 15.30
C LEU A 193 1.15 5.92 15.40
N LEU A 194 -0.07 5.36 15.30
CA LEU A 194 -0.27 3.91 15.26
C LEU A 194 0.38 3.28 14.01
N ASN A 195 0.30 3.95 12.85
CA ASN A 195 1.01 3.50 11.64
C ASN A 195 2.53 3.54 11.83
N ILE A 196 3.06 4.60 12.44
CA ILE A 196 4.49 4.72 12.77
C ILE A 196 4.94 3.56 13.64
N GLN A 197 4.20 3.26 14.71
CA GLN A 197 4.52 2.14 15.62
C GLN A 197 4.53 0.79 14.91
N VAL A 198 3.62 0.57 13.96
CA VAL A 198 3.63 -0.65 13.12
C VAL A 198 4.89 -0.70 12.26
N PHE A 199 5.29 0.40 11.62
CA PHE A 199 6.51 0.45 10.81
C PHE A 199 7.79 0.27 11.65
N GLU A 200 7.83 0.82 12.85
CA GLU A 200 8.94 0.64 13.80
C GLU A 200 9.04 -0.83 14.25
N ALA A 201 7.92 -1.45 14.62
CA ALA A 201 7.88 -2.86 15.01
C ALA A 201 8.31 -3.80 13.87
N LEU A 202 7.89 -3.49 12.63
CA LEU A 202 8.34 -4.22 11.44
C LEU A 202 9.85 -4.10 11.24
N GLN A 203 10.40 -2.89 11.36
CA GLN A 203 11.84 -2.65 11.24
C GLN A 203 12.64 -3.41 12.31
N GLU A 204 12.17 -3.39 13.56
CA GLU A 204 12.82 -4.07 14.68
C GLU A 204 12.86 -5.58 14.47
N LEU A 205 11.75 -6.17 14.00
CA LEU A 205 11.68 -7.60 13.71
C LEU A 205 12.70 -8.02 12.64
N VAL A 206 12.85 -7.21 11.59
CA VAL A 206 13.81 -7.45 10.50
C VAL A 206 15.25 -7.35 11.01
N SER A 207 15.56 -6.31 11.79
CA SER A 207 16.90 -6.11 12.34
C SER A 207 17.32 -7.27 13.26
N LYS A 208 16.43 -7.74 14.13
CA LYS A 208 16.68 -8.91 15.00
C LYS A 208 16.88 -10.21 14.20
N GLY A 209 16.15 -10.39 13.10
CA GLY A 209 16.32 -11.54 12.21
C GLY A 209 17.69 -11.59 11.54
N GLN A 210 18.27 -10.42 11.22
CA GLN A 210 19.61 -10.30 10.65
C GLN A 210 20.72 -10.54 11.67
N GLU A 211 20.56 -10.04 12.91
CA GLU A 211 21.53 -10.25 14.00
C GLU A 211 21.62 -11.72 14.44
N ASN A 212 20.50 -12.45 14.42
CA ASN A 212 20.44 -13.86 14.80
C ASN A 212 20.95 -14.84 13.72
N GLY A 213 21.58 -14.33 12.66
CA GLY A 213 22.32 -15.17 11.71
C GLY A 213 21.47 -16.03 10.77
N TYR A 214 20.19 -15.73 10.58
CA TYR A 214 19.43 -16.31 9.46
C TYR A 214 19.86 -15.60 8.16
N PRO A 215 20.62 -16.25 7.26
CA PRO A 215 20.91 -15.65 5.98
C PRO A 215 19.60 -15.40 5.24
N MET A 216 19.32 -14.14 4.92
CA MET A 216 18.27 -13.78 3.97
C MET A 216 18.51 -14.59 2.69
N GLN A 217 17.64 -15.56 2.41
CA GLN A 217 17.74 -16.34 1.18
C GLN A 217 17.72 -15.38 -0.02
N PRO A 218 18.62 -15.54 -1.01
CA PRO A 218 18.57 -14.74 -2.23
C PRO A 218 17.26 -14.99 -2.96
N LYS A 219 16.61 -13.90 -3.41
CA LYS A 219 15.53 -13.82 -4.42
C LYS A 219 14.74 -15.12 -4.61
N ALA A 220 13.62 -15.25 -3.90
CA ALA A 220 12.66 -16.30 -4.16
C ALA A 220 12.18 -16.24 -5.63
N GLU A 221 12.49 -17.28 -6.39
CA GLU A 221 11.84 -17.57 -7.66
C GLU A 221 10.34 -17.72 -7.38
N LEU A 222 9.56 -16.80 -7.94
CA LEU A 222 8.11 -16.94 -8.07
C LEU A 222 7.84 -18.27 -8.77
N ARG A 223 7.34 -19.27 -8.03
CA ARG A 223 7.01 -20.59 -8.56
C ARG A 223 6.06 -20.45 -9.75
N THR A 224 6.57 -20.65 -10.96
CA THR A 224 5.76 -20.80 -12.17
C THR A 224 5.02 -22.12 -12.09
N ARG A 225 3.69 -22.05 -12.06
CA ARG A 225 2.80 -23.20 -12.10
C ARG A 225 2.84 -23.79 -13.53
N SER A 226 3.58 -24.88 -13.71
CA SER A 226 3.60 -25.65 -14.97
C SER A 226 2.20 -26.23 -15.20
N VAL A 227 1.56 -25.82 -16.29
CA VAL A 227 0.34 -26.46 -16.80
C VAL A 227 0.78 -27.76 -17.49
N ASN A 228 0.41 -28.89 -16.89
CA ASN A 228 0.51 -30.21 -17.50
C ASN A 228 -0.19 -30.20 -18.87
N LYS A 229 0.58 -30.34 -19.95
CA LYS A 229 0.06 -30.75 -21.25
C LYS A 229 0.47 -32.20 -21.46
N SER A 230 -0.52 -33.08 -21.38
CA SER A 230 -0.43 -34.52 -21.58
C SER A 230 0.16 -34.86 -22.97
N HIS A 231 1.06 -35.84 -22.95
CA HIS A 231 1.67 -36.48 -24.11
C HIS A 231 0.64 -37.15 -25.02
N GLU A 232 0.77 -36.95 -26.34
CA GLU A 232 0.46 -37.98 -27.34
C GLU A 232 1.59 -38.04 -28.39
N HIS A 233 1.92 -39.27 -28.77
CA HIS A 233 3.01 -39.72 -29.62
C HIS A 233 2.59 -39.77 -31.10
N GLY A 234 3.48 -39.41 -32.03
CA GLY A 234 3.36 -39.79 -33.45
C GLY A 234 4.35 -39.08 -34.38
N PRO A 235 4.98 -39.75 -35.36
CA PRO A 235 6.37 -39.48 -35.78
C PRO A 235 6.55 -38.57 -37.01
N ALA A 236 7.76 -38.01 -37.13
CA ALA A 236 8.27 -37.26 -38.28
C ALA A 236 8.55 -38.16 -39.51
N PRO A 237 8.73 -37.58 -40.71
CA PRO A 237 10.10 -37.47 -41.22
C PRO A 237 10.42 -36.21 -42.05
N GLY A 238 11.67 -35.74 -41.92
CA GLY A 238 12.58 -35.58 -43.07
C GLY A 238 12.79 -34.20 -43.73
N LYS A 239 14.09 -33.83 -43.78
CA LYS A 239 14.81 -32.95 -44.73
C LYS A 239 14.77 -31.44 -44.48
N GLU A 240 15.76 -30.61 -44.80
CA GLU A 240 17.22 -30.66 -45.05
C GLU A 240 17.58 -29.19 -45.43
N SER A 241 18.74 -28.66 -44.99
CA SER A 241 19.36 -27.39 -45.44
C SER A 241 18.62 -26.09 -45.04
N GLU A 242 19.24 -24.94 -44.76
CA GLU A 242 20.42 -24.33 -45.39
C GLU A 242 20.99 -23.20 -44.49
N ARG A 243 22.32 -23.02 -44.56
CA ARG A 243 23.10 -21.94 -43.93
C ARG A 243 22.69 -20.57 -44.49
N THR A 244 22.72 -19.53 -43.64
CA THR A 244 23.41 -18.28 -44.01
C THR A 244 23.88 -17.51 -42.79
N ASN A 245 25.13 -17.07 -42.91
CA ASN A 245 25.95 -16.35 -41.96
C ASN A 245 25.90 -14.85 -42.34
N ARG A 246 25.77 -13.94 -41.37
CA ARG A 246 26.43 -12.63 -41.42
C ARG A 246 26.45 -11.96 -40.05
N ARG A 247 27.66 -11.96 -39.47
CA ARG A 247 28.11 -10.96 -38.48
C ARG A 247 28.23 -9.61 -39.17
N HIS A 248 27.85 -8.54 -38.46
CA HIS A 248 28.58 -7.29 -38.50
C HIS A 248 28.64 -6.70 -37.10
N THR A 249 29.86 -6.58 -36.61
CA THR A 249 30.32 -5.69 -35.55
C THR A 249 30.14 -4.24 -35.99
N ASP A 250 29.75 -3.35 -35.08
CA ASP A 250 30.55 -2.16 -34.80
C ASP A 250 30.21 -1.48 -33.46
N MET A 251 31.25 -0.87 -32.91
CA MET A 251 31.41 -0.32 -31.57
C MET A 251 30.74 1.05 -31.36
N MET A 252 30.29 1.23 -30.12
CA MET A 252 30.02 2.46 -29.34
C MET A 252 31.12 3.56 -29.51
N PRO A 253 30.90 4.87 -29.20
CA PRO A 253 30.43 5.30 -27.86
C PRO A 253 29.70 6.66 -27.72
N THR A 254 29.43 7.02 -26.44
CA THR A 254 29.03 8.33 -25.86
C THR A 254 27.52 8.56 -25.80
N THR A 255 26.82 8.96 -24.72
CA THR A 255 27.11 9.56 -23.39
C THR A 255 25.92 9.23 -22.44
N PRO A 256 26.07 9.24 -21.09
CA PRO A 256 24.97 8.95 -20.17
C PRO A 256 24.27 10.23 -19.70
N LEU A 257 23.25 10.68 -20.42
CA LEU A 257 22.40 11.82 -20.06
C LEU A 257 20.98 11.40 -19.70
N VAL A 258 20.80 10.46 -18.77
CA VAL A 258 19.52 10.28 -18.05
C VAL A 258 19.79 9.80 -16.61
N ARG A 259 20.42 10.66 -15.81
CA ARG A 259 20.30 10.65 -14.34
C ARG A 259 19.75 12.02 -13.97
N TRP A 260 18.78 12.04 -13.05
CA TRP A 260 18.07 13.21 -12.50
C TRP A 260 16.76 13.64 -13.15
N ILE A 261 15.70 12.81 -13.04
CA ILE A 261 14.32 13.30 -12.85
C ILE A 261 13.57 12.36 -11.89
N LEU A 262 14.04 12.22 -10.65
CA LEU A 262 13.27 11.64 -9.53
C LEU A 262 13.76 12.21 -8.19
N ALA A 263 13.85 13.55 -8.11
CA ALA A 263 14.16 14.25 -6.85
C ALA A 263 13.40 15.56 -6.67
N ILE A 264 12.42 15.89 -7.52
CA ILE A 264 11.59 17.09 -7.36
C ILE A 264 10.14 16.70 -7.65
N GLY A 265 9.47 16.25 -6.61
CA GLY A 265 8.03 16.02 -6.60
C GLY A 265 7.37 16.32 -5.26
N PHE A 266 8.13 16.67 -4.22
CA PHE A 266 7.57 16.88 -2.88
C PHE A 266 8.36 17.90 -2.05
N LEU A 267 8.64 19.07 -2.64
CA LEU A 267 8.87 20.32 -1.88
C LEU A 267 8.82 21.56 -2.78
N ALA A 268 7.69 21.82 -3.46
CA ALA A 268 7.43 23.12 -4.08
C ALA A 268 5.94 23.24 -4.47
N THR A 269 5.13 23.75 -3.55
CA THR A 269 3.98 24.65 -3.79
C THR A 269 3.32 24.95 -2.45
N THR A 270 4.09 25.60 -1.59
CA THR A 270 3.56 26.56 -0.63
C THR A 270 3.74 27.94 -1.27
N VAL A 271 2.68 28.75 -1.22
CA VAL A 271 2.47 30.08 -1.83
C VAL A 271 1.81 30.04 -3.21
N ALA A 272 0.64 30.71 -3.28
CA ALA A 272 -0.21 31.01 -4.45
C ALA A 272 -1.42 30.09 -4.76
N VAL A 273 -2.30 29.82 -3.78
CA VAL A 273 -3.76 29.77 -4.02
C VAL A 273 -4.49 30.35 -2.80
N ALA A 274 -4.39 31.67 -2.63
CA ALA A 274 -5.21 32.46 -1.71
C ALA A 274 -6.11 33.44 -2.48
N LEU A 275 -6.44 33.15 -3.76
CA LEU A 275 -7.20 34.07 -4.61
C LEU A 275 -8.39 33.45 -5.36
N PHE A 276 -8.83 32.24 -5.03
CA PHE A 276 -10.09 31.70 -5.59
C PHE A 276 -10.92 30.94 -4.54
N ALA A 277 -11.32 31.68 -3.51
CA ALA A 277 -12.42 31.34 -2.62
C ALA A 277 -13.13 32.63 -2.20
N MET A 278 -13.85 33.23 -3.15
CA MET A 278 -15.16 33.85 -2.92
C MET A 278 -16.18 33.05 -3.71
#